data_AF-A0A4Z0MMQ8-F1
#
_entry.id   AF-A0A4Z0MMQ8-F1
#
_cell.length_a   1.000
_cell.length_b   1.000
_cell.length_c   1.000
_cell.angle_alpha   90.00
_cell.angle_beta   90.00
_cell.angle_gamma   90.00
#
_symmetry.space_group_name_H-M   'P 1'
#
loop_
_entity.id
_entity.type
_entity.pdbx_description
1 polymer ?
#
loop_
_entity_poly.entity_id
_entity_poly.type
_entity_poly.pdbx_seq_one_letter_code
_entity_poly.pdbx_strand_id
1 'polypeptide(L)' 'MFPTEDSFRTALQKGQMSTAAILLAQLIVARHEQHAHVGLVQEVRVHRYCEQLVEQGHHMNADTLLEAAHHYIPA' A
#
# COMPACT_ATOMS: atom_id res chain seq x y z
N MET A 1 10.07 2.59 12.34
CA MET A 1 8.63 2.30 12.28
C MET A 1 8.02 3.42 11.45
N PHE A 2 7.59 3.14 10.21
CA PHE A 2 6.98 4.20 9.39
C PHE A 2 5.61 4.53 10.00
N PRO A 3 5.28 5.81 10.26
CA PRO A 3 3.98 6.20 10.81
C PRO A 3 2.80 5.75 9.93
N THR A 4 3.08 5.50 8.65
CA THR A 4 2.14 5.02 7.64
C THR A 4 1.76 3.54 7.79
N GLU A 5 2.63 2.68 8.33
CA GLU A 5 2.31 1.24 8.55
C GLU A 5 1.30 1.05 9.69
N ASP A 6 1.49 1.78 10.80
CA ASP A 6 0.58 1.75 11.94
C ASP A 6 -0.79 2.35 11.56
N SER A 7 -0.75 3.45 10.79
CA SER A 7 -1.96 4.06 10.21
C SER A 7 -2.68 3.11 9.26
N PHE A 8 -1.94 2.37 8.42
CA PHE A 8 -2.52 1.37 7.51
C PHE A 8 -3.21 0.25 8.28
N ARG A 9 -2.51 -0.33 9.27
CA ARG A 9 -3.05 -1.41 10.11
C ARG A 9 -4.31 -0.95 10.85
N THR A 10 -4.31 0.27 11.38
CA THR A 10 -5.47 0.89 12.02
C THR A 10 -6.64 1.10 11.05
N ALA A 11 -6.37 1.61 9.84
CA ALA A 11 -7.40 1.84 8.82
C ALA A 11 -8.04 0.51 8.37
N LEU A 12 -7.24 -0.54 8.16
CA LEU A 12 -7.72 -1.85 7.79
C LEU A 12 -8.59 -2.48 8.90
N GLN A 13 -8.15 -2.40 10.16
CA GLN A 13 -8.93 -2.88 11.32
C GLN A 13 -10.24 -2.13 11.49
N LYS A 14 -10.30 -0.84 11.12
CA LYS A 14 -11.52 -0.03 11.14
C LYS A 14 -12.43 -0.25 9.92
N GLY A 15 -12.08 -1.17 9.01
CA GLY A 15 -12.84 -1.41 7.78
C GLY A 15 -12.72 -0.28 6.75
N GLN A 16 -11.78 0.66 6.93
CA GLN A 16 -11.59 1.83 6.06
C GLN A 16 -10.74 1.45 4.84
N MET A 17 -11.33 0.66 3.93
CA MET A 17 -10.63 0.06 2.79
C MET A 17 -9.97 1.09 1.86
N SER A 18 -10.68 2.18 1.50
CA SER A 18 -10.10 3.24 0.67
C SER A 18 -8.90 3.92 1.35
N THR A 19 -9.00 4.20 2.65
CA THR A 19 -7.90 4.79 3.42
C THR A 19 -6.72 3.83 3.52
N ALA A 20 -6.99 2.54 3.75
CA ALA A 20 -5.96 1.50 3.79
C ALA A 20 -5.23 1.39 2.44
N ALA A 21 -5.95 1.39 1.31
CA ALA A 21 -5.34 1.37 -0.01
C ALA A 21 -4.43 2.58 -0.27
N ILE A 22 -4.88 3.78 0.09
CA ILE A 22 -4.08 5.02 -0.04
C ILE A 22 -2.79 4.93 0.80
N LEU A 23 -2.90 4.52 2.06
CA LEU A 23 -1.75 4.41 2.97
C LEU A 23 -0.75 3.34 2.50
N LEU A 24 -1.26 2.22 1.98
CA LEU A 24 -0.43 1.16 1.40
C LEU A 24 0.31 1.65 0.14
N ALA A 25 -0.38 2.41 -0.72
CA ALA A 25 0.23 3.00 -1.90
C ALA A 25 1.34 4.01 -1.53
N GLN A 26 1.09 4.87 -0.54
CA GLN A 26 2.08 5.81 -0.03
C GLN A 26 3.32 5.10 0.54
N LEU A 27 3.15 3.95 1.20
CA LEU A 27 4.27 3.13 1.68
C LEU A 27 5.15 2.63 0.53
N ILE A 28 4.53 2.08 -0.51
CA ILE A 28 5.25 1.59 -1.68
C ILE A 28 5.98 2.74 -2.38
N VAL A 29 5.31 3.88 -2.60
CA VAL A 29 5.91 5.07 -3.24
C VAL A 29 7.06 5.61 -2.41
N ALA A 30 6.86 5.88 -1.12
CA ALA A 30 7.89 6.42 -0.24
C ALA A 30 9.14 5.51 -0.18
N ARG A 31 8.95 4.19 -0.21
CA ARG A 31 10.05 3.23 -0.27
C ARG A 31 10.77 3.25 -1.61
N HIS A 32 10.04 3.33 -2.71
CA HIS A 32 10.65 3.39 -4.04
C HIS A 32 11.36 4.71 -4.25
N GLU A 33 10.81 5.85 -3.83
CA GLU A 33 11.48 7.16 -3.91
C GLU A 33 12.82 7.22 -3.18
N GLN A 34 13.02 6.41 -2.13
CA GLN A 34 14.33 6.27 -1.48
C GLN A 34 15.38 5.60 -2.37
N HIS A 35 14.96 4.82 -3.37
CA HIS A 35 15.85 4.07 -4.27
C HIS A 35 15.88 4.64 -5.70
N ALA A 36 14.75 5.12 -6.21
CA ALA A 36 14.58 5.70 -7.53
C ALA A 36 13.31 6.57 -7.55
N HIS A 37 13.38 7.77 -8.14
CA HIS A 37 12.21 8.65 -8.23
C HIS A 37 11.06 7.96 -8.97
N VAL A 38 9.92 7.85 -8.32
CA VAL A 38 8.72 7.22 -8.85
C VAL A 38 8.00 8.25 -9.71
N GLY A 39 7.85 7.98 -11.01
CA GLY A 39 7.08 8.88 -11.87
C GLY A 39 5.58 8.79 -11.59
N LEU A 40 4.83 9.85 -11.89
CA LEU A 40 3.36 9.93 -11.77
C LEU A 40 2.61 8.69 -12.30
N VAL A 41 3.08 8.09 -13.40
CA VAL A 41 2.49 6.89 -13.98
C VAL A 41 2.65 5.66 -13.07
N GLN A 42 3.80 5.53 -12.41
CA GLN A 42 4.06 4.45 -11.45
C GLN A 42 3.25 4.67 -10.17
N GLU A 43 3.12 5.91 -9.68
CA GLU A 43 2.26 6.21 -8.53
C GLU A 43 0.81 5.79 -8.78
N VAL A 44 0.26 6.10 -9.96
CA VAL A 44 -1.11 5.69 -10.33
C VAL A 44 -1.23 4.16 -10.41
N ARG A 45 -0.22 3.46 -10.94
CA ARG A 45 -0.21 1.98 -10.98
C ARG A 45 -0.17 1.37 -9.58
N VAL A 46 0.67 1.91 -8.70
CA VAL A 46 0.77 1.51 -7.30
C VAL A 46 -0.57 1.71 -6.59
N HIS A 47 -1.23 2.86 -6.82
CA HIS A 47 -2.53 3.14 -6.20
C HIS A 47 -3.59 2.11 -6.60
N ARG A 48 -3.74 1.85 -7.90
CA ARG A 48 -4.69 0.84 -8.39
C ARG A 48 -4.37 -0.56 -7.86
N TYR A 49 -3.09 -0.92 -7.82
CA TYR A 49 -2.68 -2.21 -7.29
C TYR A 49 -3.07 -2.35 -5.81
N CYS A 50 -2.81 -1.33 -5.00
CA CYS A 50 -3.20 -1.32 -3.58
C CYS A 50 -4.72 -1.36 -3.40
N GLU A 51 -5.49 -0.64 -4.22
CA GLU A 51 -6.95 -0.72 -4.21
C GLU A 51 -7.44 -2.14 -4.50
N GLN A 52 -6.94 -2.77 -5.58
CA GLN A 52 -7.29 -4.16 -5.91
C GLN A 52 -6.84 -5.15 -4.84
N LEU A 53 -5.66 -4.96 -4.27
CA LEU A 53 -5.12 -5.84 -3.23
C LEU A 53 -5.94 -5.75 -1.94
N VAL A 54 -6.38 -4.56 -1.55
CA VAL A 54 -7.24 -4.36 -0.37
C VAL A 54 -8.67 -4.86 -0.63
N GLU A 55 -9.18 -4.69 -1.85
CA GLU A 55 -10.50 -5.20 -2.25
C GLU A 55 -10.53 -6.74 -2.30
N GLN A 56 -9.52 -7.37 -2.91
CA GLN A 56 -9.40 -8.83 -3.00
C GLN A 56 -8.97 -9.46 -1.67
N GLY A 57 -8.11 -8.76 -0.94
CA GLY A 57 -7.54 -9.16 0.34
C GLY A 57 -8.34 -8.64 1.54
N HIS A 58 -9.62 -8.30 1.39
CA HIS A 58 -10.49 -7.85 2.49
C HIS A 58 -10.55 -8.84 3.68
N HIS A 59 -10.21 -10.11 3.42
CA HIS A 59 -10.12 -11.18 4.42
C HIS A 59 -8.69 -11.44 4.92
N MET A 60 -7.69 -10.78 4.34
CA MET A 60 -6.27 -10.99 4.62
C MET A 60 -5.81 -10.02 5.72
N ASN A 61 -4.89 -10.48 6.56
CA ASN A 61 -4.35 -9.65 7.63
C ASN A 61 -3.50 -8.50 7.06
N ALA A 62 -3.42 -7.40 7.82
CA ALA A 62 -2.61 -6.23 7.47
C ALA A 62 -1.16 -6.61 7.13
N ASP A 63 -0.56 -7.53 7.89
CA ASP A 63 0.79 -8.03 7.63
C ASP A 63 0.92 -8.71 6.27
N THR A 64 -0.08 -9.48 5.83
CA THR A 64 -0.04 -10.15 4.52
C THR A 64 -0.16 -9.13 3.38
N LEU A 65 -0.98 -8.09 3.56
CA LEU A 65 -1.09 -6.99 2.59
C LEU A 65 0.21 -6.16 2.53
N LEU A 66 0.84 -5.92 3.68
CA LEU A 66 2.13 -5.23 3.77
C LEU A 66 3.26 -6.04 3.13
N GLU A 67 3.25 -7.36 3.30
CA GLU A 67 4.22 -8.26 2.66
C GLU A 67 4.02 -8.29 1.15
N ALA A 68 2.78 -8.43 0.66
CA ALA A 68 2.47 -8.36 -0.77
C ALA A 68 2.82 -7.00 -1.39
N ALA A 69 2.64 -5.91 -0.64
CA ALA A 69 3.10 -4.57 -1.02
C ALA A 69 4.64 -4.47 -1.04
N HIS A 70 5.33 -5.13 -0.10
CA HIS A 70 6.79 -5.17 -0.04
C HIS A 70 7.43 -5.89 -1.23
N HIS A 71 6.75 -6.90 -1.76
CA HIS A 71 7.19 -7.66 -2.93
C HIS A 71 6.77 -7.03 -4.26
N TYR A 72 5.90 -6.02 -4.23
CA TYR A 72 5.48 -5.32 -5.44
C TYR A 72 6.59 -4.39 -5.95
N ILE A 73 7.09 -4.70 -7.14
CA ILE A 73 8.05 -3.88 -7.87
C ILE A 73 7.28 -3.28 -9.06
N PRO A 74 7.02 -1.95 -9.08
CA PRO A 74 6.40 -1.29 -10.21
C PRO A 74 7.37 -1.31 -11.40
N ALA A 75 7.13 -2.22 -12.35
CA ALA A 75 7.81 -2.30 -13.64
C ALA A 75 7.38 -1.21 -14.62
#